data_AF-A0A915UEK5-F1
#
_entry.id   AF-A0A915UEK5-F1
#
_cell.length_a   1.000
_cell.length_b   1.000
_cell.length_c   1.000
_cell.angle_alpha   90.00
_cell.angle_beta   90.00
_cell.angle_gamma   90.00
#
_symmetry.space_group_name_H-M   'P 1'
#
loop_
_entity.id
_entity.type
_entity.pdbx_description
1 polymer ?
#
loop_
_entity_poly.entity_id
_entity_poly.type
_entity_poly.pdbx_seq_one_letter_code
_entity_poly.pdbx_strand_id
1 'polypeptide(L)'
;MTDGSAPLDDIEHVDVQGPADLESHDAAPQPSDLDRLHARKKRDKVRAAWISFVGRILAQLIGAIATIVLGVYVVRTYGVGTPDEVGPGRPGGAAVTAPASPHDHRSIAVLPLVSHMPGQADQDLCAGLTEALIAQLARDRGWRVVSRTSSMAYRGSDKKLPAIAAELGVDLVLEGSVTRVGERVRVTAQLVDATTDTHLWADTFDRSSADLLQLEEELPRLIVDAVRAAVEGTRP
;
A
#
# COMPACT_ATOMS: atom_id res chain seq x y z
N MET A 1 -51.62 -53.73 90.98
CA MET A 1 -52.19 -52.73 91.91
C MET A 1 -51.02 -51.93 92.47
N THR A 2 -51.08 -50.60 92.28
CA THR A 2 -50.64 -49.53 93.21
C THR A 2 -49.21 -49.52 93.76
N ASP A 3 -48.50 -48.40 93.89
CA ASP A 3 -48.64 -47.02 93.38
C ASP A 3 -47.34 -46.26 93.79
N GLY A 4 -47.08 -45.07 93.25
CA GLY A 4 -46.42 -44.01 94.03
C GLY A 4 -45.01 -43.54 93.61
N SER A 5 -44.96 -42.23 93.30
CA SER A 5 -43.85 -41.27 93.51
C SER A 5 -42.60 -41.27 92.61
N ALA A 6 -42.57 -40.25 91.74
CA ALA A 6 -41.35 -39.52 91.36
C ALA A 6 -40.90 -38.55 92.50
N PRO A 7 -39.73 -37.89 92.38
CA PRO A 7 -39.63 -36.56 91.72
C PRO A 7 -38.53 -36.55 90.63
N LEU A 8 -38.68 -35.81 89.52
CA LEU A 8 -38.40 -34.38 89.33
C LEU A 8 -36.98 -33.94 89.77
N ASP A 9 -36.13 -33.67 88.79
CA ASP A 9 -35.14 -32.59 88.84
C ASP A 9 -35.13 -31.90 87.46
N ASP A 10 -35.02 -30.58 87.46
CA ASP A 10 -35.11 -29.72 86.28
C ASP A 10 -33.79 -29.71 85.47
N ILE A 11 -33.84 -29.23 84.22
CA ILE A 11 -33.18 -27.99 83.78
C ILE A 11 -33.29 -27.87 82.24
N GLU A 12 -33.88 -26.76 81.84
CA GLU A 12 -33.97 -26.21 80.50
C GLU A 12 -32.60 -25.71 80.01
N HIS A 13 -32.22 -25.96 78.74
CA HIS A 13 -31.47 -24.93 78.00
C HIS A 13 -31.56 -24.99 76.48
N VAL A 14 -31.89 -23.81 75.96
CA VAL A 14 -32.05 -23.35 74.58
C VAL A 14 -30.80 -23.49 73.70
N ASP A 15 -31.03 -24.00 72.48
CA ASP A 15 -30.54 -23.57 71.15
C ASP A 15 -29.19 -22.84 70.98
N VAL A 16 -28.33 -23.36 70.09
CA VAL A 16 -27.16 -22.64 69.51
C VAL A 16 -26.97 -22.99 68.03
N GLN A 17 -26.90 -21.93 67.22
CA GLN A 17 -26.82 -21.93 65.76
C GLN A 17 -25.37 -22.06 65.23
N GLY A 18 -25.14 -22.75 64.12
CA GLY A 18 -23.83 -22.72 63.43
C GLY A 18 -23.67 -23.69 62.24
N PRO A 19 -22.82 -23.39 61.23
CA PRO A 19 -23.17 -23.68 59.83
C PRO A 19 -22.35 -24.78 59.13
N ALA A 20 -22.68 -24.97 57.84
CA ALA A 20 -22.20 -26.01 56.95
C ALA A 20 -20.76 -25.85 56.42
N ASP A 21 -20.17 -27.00 56.07
CA ASP A 21 -18.95 -27.24 55.27
C ASP A 21 -18.99 -28.76 54.89
N LEU A 22 -18.62 -29.26 53.70
CA LEU A 22 -18.07 -28.70 52.45
C LEU A 22 -18.76 -29.38 51.23
N GLU A 23 -18.85 -28.66 50.09
CA GLU A 23 -18.84 -29.27 48.75
C GLU A 23 -17.69 -28.64 47.95
N SER A 24 -16.61 -29.39 47.73
CA SER A 24 -15.45 -28.93 46.96
C SER A 24 -15.59 -29.24 45.48
N HIS A 25 -16.34 -28.41 44.75
CA HIS A 25 -16.39 -28.46 43.28
C HIS A 25 -15.33 -27.52 42.71
N ASP A 26 -14.31 -28.10 42.05
CA ASP A 26 -13.16 -27.36 41.51
C ASP A 26 -13.54 -26.61 40.21
N ALA A 27 -14.25 -25.50 40.37
CA ALA A 27 -14.69 -24.64 39.29
C ALA A 27 -13.66 -23.53 39.01
N ALA A 28 -13.05 -23.55 37.82
CA ALA A 28 -12.12 -22.53 37.38
C ALA A 28 -12.72 -21.11 37.54
N PRO A 29 -11.94 -20.11 38.01
CA PRO A 29 -12.46 -18.79 38.36
C PRO A 29 -13.06 -18.09 37.12
N GLN A 30 -14.38 -17.91 37.16
CA GLN A 30 -15.09 -17.10 36.16
C GLN A 30 -14.60 -15.64 36.25
N PRO A 31 -14.18 -15.01 35.13
CA PRO A 31 -13.68 -13.65 35.15
C PRO A 31 -14.78 -12.68 35.61
N SER A 32 -14.42 -11.74 36.50
CA SER A 32 -15.38 -10.88 37.16
C SER A 32 -16.14 -10.00 36.16
N ASP A 33 -17.37 -9.60 36.50
CA ASP A 33 -18.14 -8.73 35.61
C ASP A 33 -17.49 -7.34 35.43
N LEU A 34 -16.62 -6.91 36.36
CA LEU A 34 -15.79 -5.73 36.20
C LEU A 34 -14.74 -5.92 35.09
N ASP A 35 -14.09 -7.08 35.01
CA ASP A 35 -13.15 -7.41 33.92
C ASP A 35 -13.84 -7.43 32.56
N ARG A 36 -15.07 -7.98 32.52
CA ARG A 36 -15.91 -8.00 31.31
C ARG A 36 -16.29 -6.59 30.85
N LEU A 37 -16.63 -5.68 31.78
CA LEU A 37 -16.92 -4.28 31.47
C LEU A 37 -15.68 -3.51 31.02
N HIS A 38 -14.51 -3.72 31.65
CA HIS A 38 -13.24 -3.15 31.21
C HIS A 38 -12.83 -3.63 29.82
N ALA A 39 -12.99 -4.92 29.52
CA ALA A 39 -12.71 -5.49 28.20
C ALA A 39 -13.61 -4.90 27.10
N ARG A 40 -14.92 -4.72 27.37
CA ARG A 40 -15.87 -4.05 26.45
C ARG A 40 -15.45 -2.59 26.19
N LYS A 41 -15.25 -1.80 27.26
CA LYS A 41 -14.85 -0.39 27.19
C LYS A 41 -13.55 -0.17 26.41
N LYS A 42 -12.58 -1.10 26.50
CA LYS A 42 -11.34 -1.04 25.71
C LYS A 42 -11.58 -1.25 24.21
N ARG A 43 -12.43 -2.21 23.83
CA ARG A 43 -12.75 -2.52 22.42
C ARG A 43 -13.51 -1.39 21.73
N ASP A 44 -14.48 -0.77 22.41
CA ASP A 44 -15.28 0.29 21.82
C ASP A 44 -14.49 1.59 21.64
N LYS A 45 -13.52 1.87 22.54
CA LYS A 45 -12.58 2.99 22.39
C LYS A 45 -11.66 2.84 21.17
N VAL A 46 -11.22 1.61 20.87
CA VAL A 46 -10.43 1.31 19.65
C VAL A 46 -11.27 1.48 18.38
N ARG A 47 -12.53 1.02 18.40
CA ARG A 47 -13.47 1.20 17.26
C ARG A 47 -13.75 2.67 16.97
N ALA A 48 -14.00 3.48 18.01
CA ALA A 48 -14.20 4.92 17.86
C ALA A 48 -12.96 5.64 17.29
N ALA A 49 -11.76 5.25 17.73
CA ALA A 49 -10.50 5.79 17.20
C ALA A 49 -10.26 5.40 15.73
N TRP A 50 -10.62 4.18 15.33
CA TRP A 50 -10.45 3.73 13.95
C TRP A 50 -11.41 4.44 12.98
N ILE A 51 -12.66 4.67 13.40
CA ILE A 51 -13.66 5.41 12.60
C ILE A 51 -13.20 6.86 12.34
N SER A 52 -12.58 7.53 13.32
CA SER A 52 -12.05 8.89 13.12
C SER A 52 -10.81 8.94 12.23
N PHE A 53 -10.03 7.85 12.13
CA PHE A 53 -8.89 7.74 11.24
C PHE A 53 -9.32 7.55 9.77
N VAL A 54 -10.23 6.61 9.50
CA VAL A 54 -10.77 6.35 8.15
C VAL A 54 -11.52 7.57 7.60
N GLY A 55 -12.33 8.23 8.43
CA GLY A 55 -13.06 9.44 8.03
C GLY A 55 -12.14 10.61 7.65
N ARG A 56 -11.01 10.79 8.34
CA ARG A 56 -10.02 11.84 8.02
C ARG A 56 -9.31 11.59 6.69
N ILE A 57 -8.92 10.36 6.41
CA ILE A 57 -8.29 9.98 5.14
C ILE A 57 -9.26 10.21 3.97
N LEU A 58 -10.52 9.78 4.11
CA LEU A 58 -11.52 9.94 3.05
C LEU A 58 -11.86 11.43 2.79
N ALA A 59 -11.93 12.25 3.85
CA ALA A 59 -12.15 13.70 3.72
C ALA A 59 -10.97 14.44 3.07
N GLN A 60 -9.72 14.05 3.38
CA GLN A 60 -8.54 14.65 2.74
C GLN A 60 -8.42 14.29 1.26
N LEU A 61 -8.79 13.06 0.86
CA LEU A 61 -8.81 12.67 -0.55
C LEU A 61 -9.83 13.48 -1.36
N ILE A 62 -11.05 13.67 -0.85
CA ILE A 62 -12.08 14.48 -1.52
C ILE A 62 -11.65 15.95 -1.66
N GLY A 63 -11.06 16.53 -0.61
CA GLY A 63 -10.53 17.91 -0.64
C GLY A 63 -9.37 18.09 -1.62
N ALA A 64 -8.44 17.13 -1.67
CA ALA A 64 -7.31 17.16 -2.61
C ALA A 64 -7.79 17.09 -4.07
N ILE A 65 -8.72 16.18 -4.38
CA ILE A 65 -9.29 16.03 -5.73
C ILE A 65 -10.01 17.33 -6.15
N ALA A 66 -10.83 17.92 -5.28
CA ALA A 66 -11.51 19.19 -5.58
C ALA A 66 -10.52 20.34 -5.85
N THR A 67 -9.40 20.39 -5.12
CA THR A 67 -8.37 21.41 -5.31
C THR A 67 -7.61 21.23 -6.63
N ILE A 68 -7.28 19.98 -7.00
CA ILE A 68 -6.61 19.65 -8.27
C ILE A 68 -7.53 19.95 -9.47
N VAL A 69 -8.81 19.57 -9.40
CA VAL A 69 -9.80 19.86 -10.44
C VAL A 69 -9.98 21.37 -10.61
N LEU A 70 -10.05 22.14 -9.52
CA LEU A 70 -10.14 23.61 -9.59
C LEU A 70 -8.87 24.23 -10.20
N GLY A 71 -7.68 23.73 -9.85
CA GLY A 71 -6.41 24.17 -10.44
C GLY A 71 -6.34 23.90 -11.95
N VAL A 72 -6.69 22.68 -12.39
CA VAL A 72 -6.74 22.31 -13.81
C VAL A 72 -7.80 23.14 -14.56
N TYR A 73 -8.95 23.40 -13.95
CA TYR A 73 -9.99 24.27 -14.52
C TYR A 73 -9.49 25.70 -14.72
N VAL A 74 -8.82 26.30 -13.72
CA VAL A 74 -8.26 27.66 -13.80
C VAL A 74 -7.18 27.75 -14.89
N VAL A 75 -6.25 26.78 -14.96
CA VAL A 75 -5.21 26.77 -16.00
C VAL A 75 -5.82 26.68 -17.40
N ARG A 76 -6.84 25.84 -17.59
CA ARG A 76 -7.55 25.71 -18.89
C ARG A 76 -8.39 26.94 -19.25
N THR A 77 -8.98 27.62 -18.27
CA THR A 77 -9.89 28.76 -18.51
C THR A 77 -9.14 30.08 -18.68
N TYR A 78 -7.99 30.26 -18.02
CA TYR A 78 -7.31 31.56 -17.92
C TYR A 78 -5.90 31.62 -18.51
N GLY A 79 -5.35 30.51 -19.04
CA GLY A 79 -4.17 30.49 -19.92
C GLY A 79 -2.98 31.34 -19.46
N VAL A 80 -2.10 30.77 -18.62
CA VAL A 80 -0.91 31.48 -18.13
C VAL A 80 0.07 31.78 -19.27
N GLY A 81 0.00 32.99 -19.81
CA GLY A 81 0.93 33.46 -20.83
C GLY A 81 2.32 33.71 -20.26
N THR A 82 3.32 32.97 -20.73
CA THR A 82 4.74 33.28 -20.51
C THR A 82 5.18 34.37 -21.48
N PRO A 83 5.87 35.45 -21.02
CA PRO A 83 6.44 36.44 -21.92
C PRO A 83 7.50 35.83 -22.86
N ASP A 84 7.47 36.22 -24.12
CA ASP A 84 8.54 35.96 -25.09
C ASP A 84 9.83 36.68 -24.65
N GLU A 85 10.92 35.93 -24.45
CA GLU A 85 12.28 36.50 -24.45
C GLU A 85 13.09 35.91 -25.61
N VAL A 86 13.15 36.68 -26.70
CA VAL A 86 14.02 36.42 -27.85
C VAL A 86 15.44 36.90 -27.55
N GLY A 87 16.39 35.96 -27.43
CA GLY A 87 17.82 36.24 -27.29
C GLY A 87 18.65 35.58 -28.40
N PRO A 88 19.38 36.34 -29.25
CA PRO A 88 20.06 35.76 -30.40
C PRO A 88 21.53 35.35 -30.14
N GLY A 89 21.85 34.09 -30.47
CA GLY A 89 23.10 33.74 -31.14
C GLY A 89 24.28 33.22 -30.32
N ARG A 90 24.69 31.97 -30.59
CA ARG A 90 25.97 31.68 -31.28
C ARG A 90 25.98 30.25 -31.88
N PRO A 91 26.50 30.02 -33.10
CA PRO A 91 26.66 28.68 -33.66
C PRO A 91 28.02 28.05 -33.33
N GLY A 92 28.10 26.72 -33.36
CA GLY A 92 29.36 25.98 -33.52
C GLY A 92 29.71 24.98 -32.40
N GLY A 93 29.19 23.76 -32.52
CA GLY A 93 29.61 22.61 -31.72
C GLY A 93 29.00 21.34 -32.31
N ALA A 94 29.82 20.46 -32.87
CA ALA A 94 29.32 19.37 -33.71
C ALA A 94 28.55 18.31 -32.90
N ALA A 95 27.22 18.36 -32.97
CA ALA A 95 26.40 17.20 -32.63
C ALA A 95 26.69 16.12 -33.68
N VAL A 96 27.37 15.05 -33.26
CA VAL A 96 27.46 13.81 -34.03
C VAL A 96 26.03 13.29 -34.16
N THR A 97 25.41 13.59 -35.29
CA THR A 97 24.12 13.02 -35.67
C THR A 97 24.38 11.57 -36.05
N ALA A 98 24.47 10.70 -35.05
CA ALA A 98 24.25 9.28 -35.28
C ALA A 98 22.87 9.16 -35.95
N PRO A 99 22.75 8.48 -37.10
CA PRO A 99 21.46 8.35 -37.75
C PRO A 99 20.54 7.58 -36.81
N ALA A 100 19.54 8.28 -36.28
CA ALA A 100 18.40 7.65 -35.64
C ALA A 100 17.71 6.81 -36.70
N SER A 101 18.08 5.53 -36.75
CA SER A 101 17.31 4.54 -37.48
C SER A 101 15.89 4.59 -36.89
N PRO A 102 14.83 4.51 -37.71
CA PRO A 102 13.47 4.39 -37.19
C PRO A 102 13.36 3.02 -36.51
N HIS A 103 13.76 2.97 -35.24
CA HIS A 103 13.61 1.80 -34.40
C HIS A 103 12.11 1.69 -34.08
N ASP A 104 11.44 0.78 -34.77
CA ASP A 104 10.05 0.36 -34.53
C ASP A 104 9.88 -0.36 -33.16
N HIS A 105 10.82 -0.16 -32.24
CA HIS A 105 10.86 -0.73 -30.90
C HIS A 105 10.53 0.37 -29.91
N ARG A 106 9.42 0.21 -29.18
CA ARG A 106 9.03 1.15 -28.13
C ARG A 106 10.07 1.13 -27.02
N SER A 107 10.45 2.29 -26.51
CA SER A 107 11.46 2.37 -25.46
C SER A 107 10.86 2.60 -24.09
N ILE A 108 11.34 1.84 -23.10
CA ILE A 108 10.74 1.80 -21.76
C ILE A 108 11.81 1.74 -20.65
N ALA A 109 11.62 2.54 -19.61
CA ALA A 109 12.30 2.38 -18.33
C ALA A 109 11.31 1.85 -17.28
N VAL A 110 11.80 1.01 -16.37
CA VAL A 110 11.07 0.68 -15.13
C VAL A 110 11.77 1.41 -13.99
N LEU A 111 11.12 2.41 -13.40
CA LEU A 111 11.68 3.11 -12.25
C LEU A 111 11.61 2.24 -10.99
N PRO A 112 12.49 2.47 -10.00
CA PRO A 112 12.46 1.74 -8.74
C PRO A 112 11.10 1.89 -8.06
N LEU A 113 10.39 0.78 -7.89
CA LEU A 113 9.13 0.77 -7.15
C LEU A 113 9.36 1.33 -5.73
N VAL A 114 8.39 2.08 -5.22
CA VAL A 114 8.46 2.70 -3.89
C VAL A 114 7.62 1.96 -2.87
N SER A 115 8.14 1.76 -1.66
CA SER A 115 7.34 1.22 -0.56
C SER A 115 6.61 2.34 0.17
N HIS A 116 5.31 2.16 0.45
CA HIS A 116 4.59 3.01 1.40
C HIS A 116 4.83 2.62 2.87
N MET A 117 5.51 1.49 3.11
CA MET A 117 5.83 0.97 4.44
C MET A 117 7.33 1.17 4.76
N PRO A 118 7.68 1.65 5.97
CA PRO A 118 9.07 1.78 6.38
C PRO A 118 9.64 0.42 6.82
N GLY A 119 10.46 -0.20 5.98
CA GLY A 119 11.17 -1.44 6.31
C GLY A 119 12.13 -1.90 5.22
N GLN A 120 13.26 -2.52 5.61
CA GLN A 120 14.25 -3.03 4.65
C GLN A 120 13.65 -4.13 3.76
N ALA A 121 12.92 -5.09 4.34
CA ALA A 121 12.30 -6.18 3.58
C ALA A 121 11.27 -5.70 2.53
N ASP A 122 10.65 -4.54 2.72
CA ASP A 122 9.76 -3.94 1.72
C ASP A 122 10.54 -3.17 0.64
N GLN A 123 11.68 -2.57 0.98
CA GLN A 123 12.60 -1.98 -0.01
C GLN A 123 13.26 -3.05 -0.88
N ASP A 124 13.64 -4.18 -0.29
CA ASP A 124 14.21 -5.34 -0.98
C ASP A 124 13.17 -5.94 -1.94
N LEU A 125 11.92 -6.13 -1.48
CA LEU A 125 10.82 -6.57 -2.36
C LEU A 125 10.57 -5.58 -3.51
N CYS A 126 10.62 -4.27 -3.25
CA CYS A 126 10.50 -3.28 -4.32
C CYS A 126 11.64 -3.40 -5.34
N ALA A 127 12.87 -3.66 -4.89
CA ALA A 127 14.03 -3.85 -5.77
C ALA A 127 13.90 -5.14 -6.60
N GLY A 128 13.52 -6.26 -5.98
CA GLY A 128 13.29 -7.55 -6.65
C GLY A 128 12.17 -7.48 -7.69
N LEU A 129 11.01 -6.92 -7.33
CA LEU A 129 9.91 -6.68 -8.29
C LEU A 129 10.32 -5.74 -9.44
N THR A 130 11.10 -4.68 -9.18
CA THR A 130 11.60 -3.80 -10.26
C THR A 130 12.52 -4.58 -11.21
N GLU A 131 13.42 -5.39 -10.67
CA GLU A 131 14.35 -6.22 -11.44
C GLU A 131 13.61 -7.28 -12.28
N ALA A 132 12.61 -7.94 -11.68
CA ALA A 132 11.80 -8.93 -12.36
C ALA A 132 10.89 -8.31 -13.45
N LEU A 133 10.39 -7.08 -13.27
CA LEU A 133 9.70 -6.30 -14.31
C LEU A 133 10.62 -5.97 -15.50
N ILE A 134 11.84 -5.51 -15.23
CA ILE A 134 12.86 -5.25 -16.28
C ILE A 134 13.18 -6.55 -17.02
N ALA A 135 13.42 -7.65 -16.29
CA ALA A 135 13.70 -8.95 -16.88
C ALA A 135 12.52 -9.53 -17.66
N GLN A 136 11.27 -9.22 -17.27
CA GLN A 136 10.06 -9.62 -17.98
C GLN A 136 9.91 -8.86 -19.31
N LEU A 137 10.04 -7.53 -19.30
CA LEU A 137 9.98 -6.70 -20.51
C LEU A 137 11.11 -7.06 -21.50
N ALA A 138 12.32 -7.31 -20.99
CA ALA A 138 13.50 -7.57 -21.82
C ALA A 138 13.48 -8.92 -22.56
N ARG A 139 12.49 -9.80 -22.31
CA ARG A 139 12.32 -11.05 -23.10
C ARG A 139 11.73 -10.79 -24.48
N ASP A 140 11.04 -9.68 -24.67
CA ASP A 140 10.44 -9.30 -25.94
C ASP A 140 11.40 -8.45 -26.77
N ARG A 141 11.57 -8.80 -28.06
CA ARG A 141 12.39 -7.99 -28.97
C ARG A 141 11.72 -6.69 -29.45
N GLY A 142 10.43 -6.50 -29.17
CA GLY A 142 9.67 -5.29 -29.52
C GLY A 142 9.94 -4.09 -28.60
N TRP A 143 10.69 -4.27 -27.52
CA TRP A 143 10.96 -3.24 -26.52
C TRP A 143 12.46 -2.97 -26.39
N ARG A 144 12.84 -1.68 -26.35
CA ARG A 144 14.15 -1.27 -25.84
C ARG A 144 14.03 -0.95 -24.36
N VAL A 145 14.47 -1.86 -23.51
CA VAL A 145 14.37 -1.74 -22.04
C VAL A 145 15.65 -1.14 -21.45
N VAL A 146 15.50 -0.16 -20.56
CA VAL A 146 16.63 0.44 -19.81
C VAL A 146 17.18 -0.54 -18.76
N SER A 147 18.51 -0.51 -18.55
CA SER A 147 19.15 -1.41 -17.58
C SER A 147 18.70 -1.12 -16.15
N ARG A 148 18.69 -2.17 -15.32
CA ARG A 148 18.44 -2.07 -13.87
C ARG A 148 19.36 -1.04 -13.21
N THR A 149 20.66 -1.08 -13.48
CA THR A 149 21.64 -0.16 -12.87
C THR A 149 21.35 1.30 -13.20
N SER A 150 20.98 1.59 -14.45
CA SER A 150 20.58 2.93 -14.88
C SER A 150 19.30 3.39 -14.19
N SER A 151 18.28 2.53 -14.11
CA SER A 151 17.01 2.85 -13.44
C SER A 151 17.17 3.05 -11.92
N MET A 152 18.01 2.24 -11.27
CA MET A 152 18.26 2.32 -9.82
C MET A 152 18.91 3.64 -9.38
N ALA A 153 19.57 4.37 -10.28
CA ALA A 153 20.12 5.71 -10.00
C ALA A 153 19.03 6.75 -9.68
N TYR A 154 17.78 6.51 -10.07
CA TYR A 154 16.64 7.41 -9.83
C TYR A 154 15.82 7.06 -8.57
N ARG A 155 16.27 6.10 -7.76
CA ARG A 155 15.61 5.75 -6.49
C ARG A 155 15.57 6.95 -5.56
N GLY A 156 14.35 7.41 -5.22
CA GLY A 156 14.15 8.58 -4.35
C GLY A 156 14.60 9.90 -4.99
N SER A 157 14.60 10.00 -6.32
CA SER A 157 14.90 11.23 -7.03
C SER A 157 13.72 12.20 -7.01
N ASP A 158 13.97 13.48 -6.71
CA ASP A 158 12.99 14.56 -6.84
C ASP A 158 12.85 15.10 -8.28
N LYS A 159 13.53 14.48 -9.27
CA LYS A 159 13.41 14.85 -10.69
C LYS A 159 12.01 14.51 -11.21
N LYS A 160 11.45 15.40 -12.04
CA LYS A 160 10.20 15.11 -12.76
C LYS A 160 10.40 14.01 -13.80
N LEU A 161 9.37 13.19 -14.00
CA LEU A 161 9.41 12.01 -14.87
C LEU A 161 9.87 12.32 -16.32
N PRO A 162 9.43 13.41 -16.99
CA PRO A 162 9.93 13.75 -18.33
C PRO A 162 11.45 14.03 -18.38
N ALA A 163 12.03 14.57 -17.30
CA ALA A 163 13.48 14.79 -17.22
C ALA A 163 14.26 13.49 -17.01
N ILE A 164 13.73 12.57 -16.18
CA ILE A 164 14.28 11.23 -16.00
C ILE A 164 14.24 10.45 -17.31
N ALA A 165 13.10 10.49 -18.01
CA ALA A 165 12.91 9.84 -19.29
C ALA A 165 13.84 10.39 -20.37
N ALA A 166 14.04 11.71 -20.44
CA ALA A 166 15.00 12.32 -21.36
C ALA A 166 16.46 11.89 -21.08
N GLU A 167 16.87 11.80 -19.81
CA GLU A 167 18.22 11.31 -19.43
C GLU A 167 18.43 9.82 -19.74
N LEU A 168 17.38 9.00 -19.58
CA LEU A 168 17.36 7.59 -19.97
C LEU A 168 17.09 7.39 -21.48
N GLY A 169 16.76 8.48 -22.17
CA GLY A 169 16.37 8.53 -23.58
C GLY A 169 15.14 7.69 -23.91
N VAL A 170 14.14 7.55 -23.03
CA VAL A 170 12.95 6.70 -23.24
C VAL A 170 11.65 7.48 -23.48
N ASP A 171 10.73 6.85 -24.23
CA ASP A 171 9.39 7.40 -24.51
C ASP A 171 8.38 7.03 -23.41
N LEU A 172 8.54 5.83 -22.82
CA LEU A 172 7.62 5.25 -21.85
C LEU A 172 8.32 4.99 -20.51
N VAL A 173 7.57 5.19 -19.42
CA VAL A 173 8.02 4.89 -18.06
C VAL A 173 6.99 4.02 -17.36
N LEU A 174 7.42 2.87 -16.84
CA LEU A 174 6.67 2.08 -15.88
C LEU A 174 7.16 2.44 -14.48
N GLU A 175 6.26 2.90 -13.63
CA GLU A 175 6.54 3.17 -12.23
C GLU A 175 5.41 2.62 -11.35
N GLY A 176 5.56 2.71 -10.03
CA GLY A 176 4.57 2.15 -9.13
C GLY A 176 5.00 2.09 -7.67
N SER A 177 4.10 1.57 -6.86
CA SER A 177 4.27 1.44 -5.41
C SER A 177 3.90 0.05 -4.91
N VAL A 178 4.53 -0.35 -3.81
CA VAL A 178 4.26 -1.58 -3.07
C VAL A 178 3.78 -1.22 -1.67
N THR A 179 2.70 -1.86 -1.23
CA THR A 179 2.16 -1.72 0.13
C THR A 179 1.93 -3.10 0.71
N ARG A 180 2.65 -3.45 1.77
CA ARG A 180 2.48 -4.71 2.51
C ARG A 180 1.71 -4.48 3.81
N VAL A 181 0.64 -5.24 4.04
CA VAL A 181 -0.12 -5.19 5.29
C VAL A 181 -0.47 -6.61 5.73
N GLY A 182 0.14 -7.07 6.82
CA GLY A 182 0.06 -8.47 7.24
C GLY A 182 0.55 -9.40 6.12
N GLU A 183 -0.25 -10.41 5.78
CA GLU A 183 0.05 -11.37 4.71
C GLU A 183 -0.44 -10.94 3.32
N ARG A 184 -0.66 -9.64 3.08
CA ARG A 184 -1.09 -9.11 1.77
C ARG A 184 -0.10 -8.10 1.23
N VAL A 185 0.27 -8.27 -0.04
CA VAL A 185 1.01 -7.30 -0.83
C VAL A 185 0.06 -6.72 -1.88
N ARG A 186 0.00 -5.40 -1.93
CA ARG A 186 -0.61 -4.63 -2.99
C ARG A 186 0.48 -3.97 -3.82
N VAL A 187 0.44 -4.15 -5.14
CA VAL A 187 1.28 -3.40 -6.09
C VAL A 187 0.38 -2.55 -6.96
N THR A 188 0.58 -1.24 -6.93
CA THR A 188 -0.02 -0.32 -7.91
C THR A 188 1.04 0.00 -8.95
N ALA A 189 0.74 -0.23 -10.23
CA ALA A 189 1.64 0.01 -11.34
C ALA A 189 0.98 0.97 -12.34
N GLN A 190 1.77 1.85 -12.96
CA GLN A 190 1.30 2.82 -13.93
C GLN A 190 2.31 3.00 -15.07
N LEU A 191 1.78 3.04 -16.29
CA LEU A 191 2.52 3.33 -17.51
C LEU A 191 2.27 4.77 -17.92
N VAL A 192 3.34 5.53 -18.07
CA VAL A 192 3.34 6.96 -18.40
C VAL A 192 4.01 7.17 -19.75
N ASP A 193 3.36 7.95 -20.61
CA ASP A 193 3.99 8.57 -21.77
C ASP A 193 4.78 9.79 -21.27
N ALA A 194 6.10 9.70 -21.35
CA ALA A 194 6.99 10.73 -20.82
C ALA A 194 7.13 11.95 -21.74
N THR A 195 6.65 11.87 -22.98
CA THR A 195 6.62 13.02 -23.92
C THR A 195 5.47 13.97 -23.59
N THR A 196 4.36 13.44 -23.07
CA THR A 196 3.17 14.20 -22.69
C THR A 196 2.96 14.32 -21.18
N ASP A 197 3.71 13.57 -20.37
CA ASP A 197 3.54 13.42 -18.91
C ASP A 197 2.13 12.91 -18.56
N THR A 198 1.61 11.94 -19.33
CA THR A 198 0.26 11.39 -19.17
C THR A 198 0.24 9.88 -18.94
N HIS A 199 -0.69 9.43 -18.09
CA HIS A 199 -0.90 8.00 -17.85
C HIS A 199 -1.59 7.35 -19.05
N LEU A 200 -0.95 6.35 -19.65
CA LEU A 200 -1.55 5.47 -20.64
C LEU A 200 -2.36 4.35 -19.98
N TRP A 201 -1.91 3.89 -18.81
CA TRP A 201 -2.54 2.82 -18.04
C TRP A 201 -2.14 2.88 -16.56
N ALA A 202 -3.02 2.44 -15.68
CA ALA A 202 -2.70 2.15 -14.28
C ALA A 202 -3.63 1.05 -13.75
N ASP A 203 -3.11 0.18 -12.89
CA ASP A 203 -3.90 -0.89 -12.24
C ASP A 203 -3.29 -1.27 -10.87
N THR A 204 -4.01 -2.08 -10.10
CA THR A 204 -3.64 -2.51 -8.76
C THR A 204 -3.80 -4.02 -8.56
N PHE A 205 -2.70 -4.67 -8.20
CA PHE A 205 -2.59 -6.11 -8.06
C PHE A 205 -2.48 -6.48 -6.57
N ASP A 206 -3.51 -7.13 -6.03
CA ASP A 206 -3.50 -7.67 -4.67
C ASP A 206 -3.09 -9.15 -4.67
N ARG A 207 -2.12 -9.53 -3.84
CA ARG A 207 -1.63 -10.90 -3.67
C ARG A 207 -1.36 -11.24 -2.20
N SER A 208 -1.24 -12.53 -1.92
CA SER A 208 -0.72 -13.01 -0.63
C SER A 208 0.80 -12.79 -0.59
N SER A 209 1.33 -12.51 0.59
CA SER A 209 2.78 -12.44 0.84
C SER A 209 3.36 -13.74 1.40
N ALA A 210 2.59 -14.84 1.38
CA ALA A 210 3.01 -16.13 1.94
C ALA A 210 4.23 -16.73 1.22
N ASP A 211 4.38 -16.44 -0.08
CA ASP A 211 5.57 -16.73 -0.86
C ASP A 211 5.97 -15.49 -1.67
N LEU A 212 7.14 -14.92 -1.35
CA LEU A 212 7.67 -13.74 -2.04
C LEU A 212 8.34 -14.08 -3.37
N LEU A 213 8.88 -15.29 -3.52
CA LEU A 213 9.46 -15.74 -4.79
C LEU A 213 8.34 -15.95 -5.82
N GLN A 214 7.23 -16.57 -5.41
CA GLN A 214 6.03 -16.66 -6.24
C GLN A 214 5.52 -15.28 -6.67
N LEU A 215 5.57 -14.29 -5.76
CA LEU A 215 5.15 -12.91 -6.07
C LEU A 215 6.05 -12.25 -7.13
N GLU A 216 7.38 -12.43 -7.03
CA GLU A 216 8.37 -11.95 -8.00
C GLU A 216 8.31 -12.68 -9.34
N GLU A 217 7.75 -13.90 -9.39
CA GLU A 217 7.47 -14.60 -10.65
C GLU A 217 6.12 -14.21 -11.29
N GLU A 218 5.06 -14.05 -10.49
CA GLU A 218 3.70 -13.88 -10.98
C GLU A 218 3.39 -12.42 -11.35
N LEU A 219 3.63 -11.46 -10.44
CA LEU A 219 3.22 -10.08 -10.64
C LEU A 219 3.86 -9.42 -11.87
N PRO A 220 5.17 -9.61 -12.15
CA PRO A 220 5.78 -9.01 -13.32
C PRO A 220 5.16 -9.51 -14.63
N ARG A 221 4.79 -10.79 -14.73
CA ARG A 221 4.11 -11.35 -15.91
C ARG A 221 2.79 -10.61 -16.15
N LEU A 222 1.94 -10.52 -15.12
CA LEU A 222 0.63 -9.87 -15.19
C LEU A 222 0.72 -8.37 -15.52
N ILE A 223 1.64 -7.64 -14.87
CA ILE A 223 1.85 -6.21 -15.11
C ILE A 223 2.33 -5.98 -16.55
N VAL A 224 3.26 -6.78 -17.05
CA VAL A 224 3.79 -6.61 -18.42
C VAL A 224 2.76 -7.01 -19.48
N ASP A 225 1.95 -8.04 -19.24
CA ASP A 225 0.85 -8.40 -20.13
C ASP A 225 -0.20 -7.27 -20.23
N ALA A 226 -0.53 -6.62 -19.10
CA ALA A 226 -1.41 -5.44 -19.08
C ALA A 226 -0.78 -4.21 -19.78
N VAL A 227 0.52 -3.95 -19.56
CA VAL A 227 1.28 -2.89 -20.24
C VAL A 227 1.29 -3.09 -21.75
N ARG A 228 1.51 -4.32 -22.24
CA ARG A 228 1.43 -4.65 -23.67
C ARG A 228 0.03 -4.33 -24.21
N ALA A 229 -1.02 -4.85 -23.56
CA ALA A 229 -2.40 -4.67 -24.01
C ALA A 229 -2.82 -3.18 -24.09
N ALA A 230 -2.44 -2.37 -23.09
CA ALA A 230 -2.70 -0.93 -23.10
C ALA A 230 -2.02 -0.24 -24.30
N VAL A 231 -0.76 -0.59 -24.56
CA VAL A 231 0.07 0.02 -25.61
C VAL A 231 -0.30 -0.44 -27.02
N GLU A 232 -0.88 -1.63 -27.15
CA GLU A 232 -1.50 -2.10 -28.39
C GLU A 232 -2.86 -1.45 -28.65
N GLY A 233 -3.69 -1.29 -27.61
CA GLY A 233 -5.00 -0.62 -27.66
C GLY A 233 -4.93 0.90 -27.88
N THR A 234 -3.75 1.51 -27.72
CA THR A 234 -3.51 2.95 -27.97
C THR A 234 -3.09 3.22 -29.44
N ARG A 235 -3.12 2.22 -30.33
CA ARG A 235 -2.89 2.44 -31.77
C ARG A 235 -4.18 2.97 -32.44
N PRO A 236 -4.12 4.07 -33.21
CA PRO A 236 -5.24 4.58 -34.01
C PRO A 236 -5.54 3.72 -35.25
#